data_AF-A0AAU7F9J4-F1
#
_entry.id   AF-A0AAU7F9J4-F1
#
_cell.length_a   1.000
_cell.length_b   1.000
_cell.length_c   1.000
_cell.angle_alpha   90.00
_cell.angle_beta   90.00
_cell.angle_gamma   90.00
#
_symmetry.space_group_name_H-M   'P 1'
#
loop_
_entity.id
_entity.type
_entity.pdbx_description
1 polymer ?
#
loop_
_entity_poly.entity_id
_entity_poly.type
_entity_poly.pdbx_seq_one_letter_code
_entity_poly.pdbx_strand_id
1 'polypeptide(L)'
;MSAAPKASVSVASAADELVLLSPITGEIVALENVPDAAFASKAVGDGVAILPTGKTVLAPCDGQLVKIFNTNHAFALVNDAGVELIVHIGIETVKLGGQGFTRLAEQGSFVKAGQPVLELDLEFLGANAKSVISPVVLSNADDFAPLLNLASGSVIAGQTPLYTIKKK
;
A
#
# COMPACT_ATOMS: atom_id res chain seq x y z
N MET A 1 -5.37 -31.79 -11.07
CA MET A 1 -6.44 -30.78 -11.15
C MET A 1 -6.91 -30.51 -9.73
N SER A 2 -6.53 -29.38 -9.13
CA SER A 2 -7.15 -28.90 -7.88
C SER A 2 -7.47 -27.44 -8.04
N ALA A 3 -8.77 -27.14 -7.97
CA ALA A 3 -9.34 -25.83 -8.13
C ALA A 3 -8.92 -24.91 -6.98
N ALA A 4 -8.38 -23.74 -7.30
CA ALA A 4 -8.28 -22.63 -6.37
C ALA A 4 -9.67 -21.99 -6.22
N PRO A 5 -10.10 -21.62 -4.99
CA PRO A 5 -11.35 -20.91 -4.80
C PRO A 5 -11.22 -19.53 -5.43
N LYS A 6 -12.05 -19.24 -6.44
CA LYS A 6 -12.28 -17.88 -6.92
C LYS A 6 -13.05 -17.14 -5.83
N ALA A 7 -12.36 -16.35 -5.02
CA ALA A 7 -13.00 -15.34 -4.18
C ALA A 7 -13.57 -14.26 -5.11
N SER A 8 -14.82 -14.44 -5.54
CA SER A 8 -15.61 -13.40 -6.17
C SER A 8 -16.01 -12.40 -5.09
N VAL A 9 -15.22 -11.34 -4.91
CA VAL A 9 -15.65 -10.21 -4.08
C VAL A 9 -16.51 -9.31 -4.96
N SER A 10 -17.81 -9.34 -4.67
CA SER A 10 -18.82 -8.46 -5.25
C SER A 10 -18.46 -7.01 -4.93
N VAL A 11 -18.12 -6.23 -5.96
CA VAL A 11 -17.90 -4.79 -5.85
C VAL A 11 -19.27 -4.12 -5.81
N ALA A 12 -19.93 -4.19 -4.65
CA ALA A 12 -21.13 -3.42 -4.40
C ALA A 12 -20.71 -1.96 -4.20
N SER A 13 -20.98 -1.14 -5.21
CA SER A 13 -20.86 0.31 -5.14
C SER A 13 -21.90 0.84 -4.14
N ALA A 14 -21.47 1.07 -2.91
CA ALA A 14 -22.08 2.06 -2.04
C ALA A 14 -21.27 3.35 -2.24
N ALA A 15 -21.94 4.45 -2.57
CA ALA A 15 -21.33 5.72 -2.97
C ALA A 15 -20.39 6.36 -1.92
N ASP A 16 -20.26 5.76 -0.73
CA ASP A 16 -19.47 6.25 0.41
C ASP A 16 -18.38 5.27 0.88
N GLU A 17 -18.16 4.17 0.16
CA GLU A 17 -17.17 3.14 0.52
C GLU A 17 -16.08 3.03 -0.55
N LEU A 18 -14.83 3.22 -0.15
CA LEU A 18 -13.66 2.97 -0.99
C LEU A 18 -13.00 1.67 -0.56
N VAL A 19 -12.97 0.69 -1.47
CA VAL A 19 -12.20 -0.54 -1.28
C VAL A 19 -10.78 -0.30 -1.76
N LEU A 20 -9.82 -0.40 -0.84
CA LEU A 20 -8.41 -0.34 -1.16
C LEU A 20 -7.94 -1.73 -1.60
N LEU A 21 -7.24 -1.82 -2.73
CA LEU A 21 -6.59 -3.06 -3.16
C LEU A 21 -5.15 -3.12 -2.64
N SER A 22 -4.63 -4.32 -2.46
CA SER A 22 -3.24 -4.50 -2.05
C SER A 22 -2.31 -3.87 -3.10
N PRO A 23 -1.43 -2.93 -2.72
CA PRO A 23 -0.48 -2.34 -3.66
C PRO A 23 0.65 -3.32 -4.02
N ILE A 24 0.91 -4.33 -3.19
CA ILE A 24 1.99 -5.30 -3.42
C ILE A 24 1.54 -6.72 -3.05
N THR A 25 2.08 -7.70 -3.76
CA THR A 25 1.87 -9.12 -3.43
C THR A 25 2.76 -9.46 -2.25
N GLY A 26 2.20 -10.12 -1.24
CA GLY A 26 2.92 -10.37 -0.01
C GLY A 26 2.08 -10.99 1.07
N GLU A 27 2.59 -10.94 2.29
CA GLU A 27 1.88 -11.38 3.50
C GLU A 27 1.52 -10.17 4.36
N ILE A 28 0.30 -10.13 4.88
CA ILE A 28 -0.14 -9.05 5.76
C ILE A 28 0.56 -9.16 7.10
N VAL A 29 1.09 -8.02 7.53
CA VAL A 29 1.71 -7.80 8.84
C VAL A 29 0.89 -6.74 9.56
N ALA A 30 0.55 -7.00 10.82
CA ALA A 30 -0.09 -5.99 11.65
C ALA A 30 0.79 -4.74 11.73
N LEU A 31 0.19 -3.55 11.62
CA LEU A 31 0.93 -2.29 11.64
C LEU A 31 1.76 -2.13 12.92
N GLU A 32 1.26 -2.68 14.02
CA GLU A 32 1.89 -2.77 15.35
C GLU A 32 3.22 -3.53 15.36
N ASN A 33 3.38 -4.49 14.44
CA ASN A 33 4.57 -5.33 14.31
C ASN A 33 5.62 -4.72 13.37
N VAL A 34 5.36 -3.55 12.80
CA VAL A 34 6.33 -2.83 11.97
C VAL A 34 7.47 -2.34 12.86
N PRO A 35 8.74 -2.58 12.49
CA PRO A 35 9.90 -2.15 13.28
C PRO A 35 10.21 -0.64 13.14
N ASP A 36 9.17 0.18 13.21
CA ASP A 36 9.20 1.64 13.17
C ASP A 36 8.09 2.21 14.08
N ALA A 37 8.49 3.01 15.06
CA ALA A 37 7.57 3.50 16.09
C ALA A 37 6.49 4.45 15.54
N ALA A 38 6.76 5.19 14.46
CA ALA A 38 5.80 6.14 13.90
C ALA A 38 4.64 5.39 13.21
N PHE A 39 4.96 4.29 12.51
CA PHE A 39 3.95 3.41 11.93
C PHE A 39 3.28 2.53 12.99
N ALA A 40 4.04 1.89 13.87
CA ALA A 40 3.49 0.99 14.89
C ALA A 40 2.55 1.69 15.89
N SER A 41 2.80 2.97 16.17
CA SER A 41 1.93 3.78 17.04
C SER A 41 0.75 4.42 16.30
N LYS A 42 0.58 4.15 14.99
CA LYS A 42 -0.42 4.79 14.11
C LYS A 42 -0.33 6.32 14.04
N ALA A 43 0.81 6.90 14.41
CA ALA A 43 1.00 8.36 14.42
C ALA A 43 1.04 8.95 12.99
N VAL A 44 1.43 8.15 12.00
CA VAL A 44 1.45 8.53 10.57
C VAL A 44 0.08 8.32 9.91
N GLY A 45 -0.73 7.42 10.46
CA GLY A 45 -1.99 6.98 9.88
C GLY A 45 -2.36 5.55 10.33
N ASP A 46 -3.60 5.14 10.05
CA ASP A 46 -4.08 3.78 10.33
C ASP A 46 -4.05 2.92 9.07
N GLY A 47 -3.87 1.61 9.21
CA GLY A 47 -3.76 0.70 8.07
C GLY A 47 -3.15 -0.64 8.41
N VAL A 48 -2.51 -1.24 7.42
CA VAL A 48 -1.79 -2.52 7.55
C VAL A 48 -0.41 -2.39 6.93
N ALA A 49 0.49 -3.31 7.27
CA ALA A 49 1.75 -3.45 6.57
C ALA A 49 1.74 -4.75 5.76
N ILE A 50 2.59 -4.81 4.73
CA ILE A 50 2.74 -5.99 3.89
C ILE A 50 4.22 -6.36 3.85
N LEU A 51 4.52 -7.64 4.11
CA LEU A 51 5.82 -8.21 3.81
C LEU A 51 5.83 -8.61 2.32
N PRO A 52 6.54 -7.86 1.46
CA PRO A 52 6.46 -8.04 0.02
C PRO A 52 7.13 -9.36 -0.42
N THR A 53 6.45 -10.07 -1.29
CA THR A 53 6.99 -11.21 -2.06
C THR A 53 6.97 -10.93 -3.56
N GLY A 54 6.21 -9.92 -4.00
CA GLY A 54 6.20 -9.40 -5.36
C GLY A 54 7.12 -8.20 -5.53
N LYS A 55 7.65 -8.04 -6.74
CA LYS A 55 8.55 -6.94 -7.10
C LYS A 55 7.85 -5.66 -7.55
N THR A 56 6.56 -5.68 -7.85
CA THR A 56 5.87 -4.51 -8.42
C THR A 56 4.93 -3.92 -7.39
N VAL A 57 5.02 -2.60 -7.21
CA VAL A 57 4.09 -1.82 -6.41
C VAL A 57 3.09 -1.15 -7.34
N LEU A 58 1.82 -1.47 -7.15
CA LEU A 58 0.69 -0.96 -7.89
C LEU A 58 -0.01 0.14 -7.09
N ALA A 59 -0.75 0.98 -7.80
CA ALA A 59 -1.66 1.93 -7.19
C ALA A 59 -2.80 1.17 -6.50
N PRO A 60 -3.04 1.40 -5.20
CA PRO A 60 -4.02 0.63 -4.44
C PRO A 60 -5.48 1.06 -4.71
N CYS A 61 -5.69 2.24 -5.29
CA CYS A 61 -6.98 2.73 -5.77
C CYS A 61 -6.77 3.75 -6.91
N ASP A 62 -7.87 4.19 -7.51
CA ASP A 62 -7.85 5.30 -8.47
C ASP A 62 -7.56 6.62 -7.74
N GLY A 63 -6.68 7.45 -8.29
CA GLY A 63 -6.36 8.75 -7.71
C GLY A 63 -5.15 9.42 -8.33
N GLN A 64 -4.67 10.48 -7.70
CA GLN A 64 -3.50 11.24 -8.14
C GLN A 64 -2.30 10.93 -7.25
N LEU A 65 -1.14 10.67 -7.85
CA LEU A 65 0.14 10.55 -7.15
C LEU A 65 0.63 11.94 -6.74
N VAL A 66 0.15 12.46 -5.61
CA VAL A 66 0.48 13.82 -5.16
C VAL A 66 1.95 13.97 -4.77
N LYS A 67 2.59 12.89 -4.34
CA LYS A 67 4.00 12.90 -3.92
C LYS A 67 4.65 11.55 -4.18
N ILE A 68 5.83 11.57 -4.79
CA ILE A 68 6.75 10.43 -4.81
C ILE A 68 8.01 10.91 -4.12
N PHE A 69 8.49 10.16 -3.13
CA PHE A 69 9.69 10.55 -2.38
C PHE A 69 10.92 10.52 -3.30
N ASN A 70 11.90 11.41 -3.07
CA ASN A 70 13.07 11.54 -3.94
C ASN A 70 13.86 10.24 -4.14
N THR A 71 13.87 9.37 -3.14
CA THR A 71 14.53 8.05 -3.19
C THR A 71 13.57 6.94 -3.63
N ASN A 72 12.42 7.26 -4.21
CA ASN A 72 11.44 6.33 -4.80
C ASN A 72 10.97 5.18 -3.89
N HIS A 73 11.21 5.26 -2.58
CA HIS A 73 10.84 4.23 -1.61
C HIS A 73 9.40 4.36 -1.11
N ALA A 74 8.74 5.47 -1.40
CA ALA A 74 7.40 5.73 -0.94
C ALA A 74 6.67 6.67 -1.90
N PHE A 75 5.34 6.59 -1.89
CA PHE A 75 4.47 7.54 -2.58
C PHE A 75 3.22 7.82 -1.76
N ALA A 76 2.66 9.01 -1.97
CA ALA A 76 1.37 9.41 -1.46
C ALA A 76 0.39 9.53 -2.64
N LEU A 77 -0.81 9.00 -2.45
CA LEU A 77 -1.89 9.01 -3.41
C LEU A 77 -3.12 9.65 -2.77
N VAL A 78 -3.77 10.56 -3.48
CA VAL A 78 -5.03 11.17 -3.07
C VAL A 78 -6.12 10.80 -4.06
N ASN A 79 -7.22 10.26 -3.57
CA ASN A 79 -8.37 9.94 -4.41
C ASN A 79 -9.38 11.10 -4.47
N ASP A 80 -10.31 11.06 -5.42
CA ASP A 80 -11.35 12.09 -5.59
C ASP A 80 -12.31 12.20 -4.40
N ALA A 81 -12.38 11.18 -3.53
CA ALA A 81 -13.16 11.21 -2.31
C ALA A 81 -12.43 11.88 -1.12
N GLY A 82 -11.18 12.34 -1.30
CA GLY A 82 -10.36 12.98 -0.29
C GLY A 82 -9.54 12.01 0.58
N VAL A 83 -9.43 10.75 0.18
CA VAL A 83 -8.66 9.73 0.90
C VAL A 83 -7.17 9.93 0.61
N GLU A 84 -6.35 10.15 1.63
CA GLU A 84 -4.90 10.29 1.51
C GLU A 84 -4.17 9.03 1.95
N LEU A 85 -3.56 8.33 0.99
CA LEU A 85 -2.90 7.06 1.22
C LEU A 85 -1.39 7.23 1.12
N ILE A 86 -0.67 6.61 2.03
CA ILE A 86 0.79 6.52 2.01
C ILE A 86 1.17 5.05 1.86
N VAL A 87 1.87 4.76 0.77
CA VAL A 87 2.52 3.46 0.55
C VAL A 87 4.01 3.67 0.77
N HIS A 88 4.53 3.10 1.85
CA HIS A 88 5.94 3.19 2.22
C HIS A 88 6.58 1.81 2.09
N ILE A 89 7.67 1.70 1.31
CA ILE A 89 8.31 0.43 1.04
C ILE A 89 9.54 0.25 1.92
N GLY A 90 9.49 -0.77 2.77
CA GLY A 90 10.52 -1.08 3.75
C GLY A 90 10.65 -0.03 4.85
N ILE A 91 11.61 -0.23 5.76
CA ILE A 91 11.91 0.67 6.88
C ILE A 91 13.34 1.20 6.76
N GLU A 92 13.51 2.51 6.94
CA GLU A 92 14.77 3.25 6.73
C GLU A 92 15.37 3.12 5.31
N THR A 93 14.57 2.72 4.31
CA THR A 93 14.95 2.57 2.91
C THR A 93 15.37 3.87 2.23
N VAL A 94 15.02 5.02 2.81
CA VAL A 94 15.54 6.34 2.39
C VAL A 94 17.07 6.39 2.38
N LYS A 95 17.75 5.65 3.25
CA LYS A 95 19.22 5.59 3.33
C LYS A 95 19.87 4.90 2.13
N LEU A 96 19.10 4.12 1.36
CA LEU A 96 19.58 3.44 0.16
C LEU A 96 19.73 4.39 -1.04
N GLY A 97 19.39 5.68 -0.89
CA GLY A 97 19.59 6.67 -1.95
C GLY A 97 18.79 6.40 -3.23
N GLY A 98 17.72 5.59 -3.13
CA GLY A 98 16.92 5.16 -4.28
C GLY A 98 17.41 3.89 -4.98
N GLN A 99 18.46 3.25 -4.47
CA GLN A 99 18.87 1.94 -4.97
C GLN A 99 17.84 0.86 -4.61
N GLY A 100 17.55 -0.01 -5.58
CA GLY A 100 16.52 -1.04 -5.46
C GLY A 100 15.10 -0.57 -5.74
N PHE A 101 14.92 0.67 -6.21
CA PHE A 101 13.63 1.22 -6.62
C PHE A 101 13.69 1.78 -8.04
N THR A 102 12.79 1.31 -8.90
CA THR A 102 12.60 1.82 -10.25
C THR A 102 11.24 2.52 -10.32
N ARG A 103 11.25 3.81 -10.67
CA ARG A 103 10.02 4.59 -10.80
C ARG A 103 9.35 4.32 -12.15
N LEU A 104 8.07 3.92 -12.11
CA LEU A 104 7.26 3.59 -13.29
C LEU A 104 6.16 4.64 -13.56
N ALA A 105 5.74 5.38 -12.54
CA ALA A 105 4.77 6.47 -12.66
C ALA A 105 5.35 7.79 -12.19
N GLU A 106 4.78 8.91 -12.65
CA GLU A 106 5.26 10.24 -12.31
C GLU A 106 4.40 10.94 -11.25
N GLN A 107 5.04 11.70 -10.37
CA GLN A 107 4.33 12.61 -9.47
C GLN A 107 3.44 13.56 -10.27
N GLY A 108 2.23 13.79 -9.77
CA GLY A 108 1.18 14.57 -10.42
C GLY A 108 0.34 13.76 -11.40
N SER A 109 0.74 12.54 -11.75
CA SER A 109 -0.02 11.68 -12.66
C SER A 109 -1.25 11.09 -11.96
N PHE A 110 -2.34 10.98 -12.73
CA PHE A 110 -3.50 10.19 -12.34
C PHE A 110 -3.23 8.72 -12.64
N VAL A 111 -3.47 7.87 -11.66
CA VAL A 111 -3.30 6.43 -11.74
C VAL A 111 -4.60 5.71 -11.45
N LYS A 112 -4.76 4.53 -12.04
CA LYS A 112 -5.88 3.63 -11.75
C LYS A 112 -5.47 2.52 -10.80
N ALA A 113 -6.44 1.97 -10.07
CA ALA A 113 -6.24 0.79 -9.24
C ALA A 113 -5.56 -0.34 -10.04
N GLY A 114 -4.45 -0.88 -9.52
CA GLY A 114 -3.65 -1.89 -10.20
C GLY A 114 -2.63 -1.36 -11.22
N GLN A 115 -2.54 -0.03 -11.44
CA GLN A 115 -1.52 0.55 -12.30
C GLN A 115 -0.13 0.51 -11.62
N PRO A 116 0.94 0.07 -12.30
CA PRO A 116 2.27 0.04 -11.71
C PRO A 116 2.83 1.43 -11.44
N VAL A 117 3.33 1.64 -10.22
CA VAL A 117 3.89 2.91 -9.73
C VAL A 117 5.40 2.79 -9.51
N LEU A 118 5.83 1.70 -8.87
CA LEU A 118 7.24 1.40 -8.59
C LEU A 118 7.53 -0.07 -8.89
N GLU A 119 8.77 -0.37 -9.26
CA GLU A 119 9.33 -1.72 -9.22
C GLU A 119 10.44 -1.77 -8.17
N LEU A 120 10.54 -2.90 -7.49
CA LEU A 120 11.40 -3.18 -6.36
C LEU A 120 12.40 -4.26 -6.73
N ASP A 121 13.64 -4.06 -6.30
CA ASP A 121 14.64 -5.12 -6.26
C ASP A 121 14.63 -5.77 -4.87
N LEU A 122 13.80 -6.81 -4.70
CA LEU A 122 13.66 -7.48 -3.41
C LEU A 122 14.96 -8.13 -2.92
N GLU A 123 15.84 -8.55 -3.82
CA GLU A 123 17.13 -9.13 -3.45
C GLU A 123 18.04 -8.06 -2.86
N PHE A 124 18.15 -6.92 -3.53
CA PHE A 124 18.91 -5.79 -3.02
C PHE A 124 18.30 -5.22 -1.73
N LEU A 125 16.98 -5.00 -1.70
CA LEU A 125 16.30 -4.47 -0.53
C LEU A 125 16.36 -5.44 0.65
N GLY A 126 16.23 -6.75 0.43
CA GLY A 126 16.36 -7.76 1.49
C GLY A 126 17.76 -7.81 2.10
N ALA A 127 18.80 -7.51 1.32
CA ALA A 127 20.19 -7.51 1.79
C ALA A 127 20.63 -6.18 2.43
N ASN A 128 20.04 -5.05 2.02
CA ASN A 128 20.53 -3.71 2.38
C ASN A 128 19.55 -2.88 3.22
N ALA A 129 18.24 -3.16 3.17
CA ALA A 129 17.25 -2.48 3.99
C ALA A 129 17.18 -3.10 5.39
N LYS A 130 16.81 -2.30 6.38
CA LYS A 130 16.56 -2.79 7.75
C LYS A 130 15.38 -3.76 7.81
N SER A 131 14.36 -3.46 7.02
CA SER A 131 13.21 -4.34 6.81
C SER A 131 12.57 -4.00 5.47
N VAL A 132 12.04 -5.01 4.80
CA VAL A 132 11.23 -4.84 3.58
C VAL A 132 9.73 -4.73 3.89
N ILE A 133 9.34 -4.86 5.16
CA ILE A 133 7.96 -4.64 5.60
C ILE A 133 7.51 -3.25 5.16
N SER A 134 6.42 -3.21 4.41
CA SER A 134 5.96 -2.05 3.67
C SER A 134 4.60 -1.58 4.22
N PRO A 135 4.55 -0.51 5.03
CA PRO A 135 3.31 0.07 5.52
C PRO A 135 2.43 0.64 4.40
N VAL A 136 1.13 0.38 4.50
CA VAL A 136 0.07 0.94 3.64
C VAL A 136 -0.98 1.58 4.53
N VAL A 137 -0.86 2.88 4.73
CA VAL A 137 -1.65 3.62 5.72
C VAL A 137 -2.51 4.71 5.08
N LEU A 138 -3.67 4.91 5.68
CA LEU A 138 -4.52 6.07 5.49
C LEU A 138 -3.99 7.19 6.38
N SER A 139 -3.37 8.20 5.78
CA SER A 139 -2.71 9.29 6.51
C SER A 139 -3.70 10.19 7.22
N ASN A 140 -4.87 10.44 6.62
CA ASN A 140 -5.95 11.22 7.20
C ASN A 140 -7.05 10.34 7.81
N ALA A 141 -6.66 9.29 8.54
CA ALA A 141 -7.60 8.33 9.13
C ALA A 141 -8.61 8.98 10.09
N ASP A 142 -8.26 10.10 10.73
CA ASP A 142 -9.16 10.85 11.62
C ASP A 142 -10.40 11.44 10.91
N ASP A 143 -10.33 11.66 9.59
CA ASP A 143 -11.44 12.17 8.78
C ASP A 143 -12.43 11.06 8.36
N PHE A 144 -12.05 9.78 8.53
CA PHE A 144 -12.81 8.63 8.06
C PHE A 144 -13.27 7.71 9.20
N ALA A 145 -14.29 6.90 8.93
CA ALA A 145 -14.70 5.86 9.86
C ALA A 145 -13.57 4.82 10.05
N PRO A 146 -13.57 4.06 11.15
CA PRO A 146 -12.60 3.00 11.37
C PRO A 146 -12.48 2.07 10.17
N LEU A 147 -11.24 1.67 9.83
CA LEU A 147 -10.99 0.77 8.71
C LEU A 147 -11.72 -0.56 8.90
N LEU A 148 -12.40 -1.01 7.85
CA LEU A 148 -13.17 -2.26 7.84
C LEU A 148 -12.50 -3.29 6.94
N ASN A 149 -12.86 -4.56 7.12
CA ASN A 149 -12.43 -5.66 6.25
C ASN A 149 -10.90 -5.73 6.06
N LEU A 150 -10.14 -5.53 7.13
CA LEU A 150 -8.68 -5.65 7.08
C LEU A 150 -8.32 -7.07 6.61
N ALA A 151 -7.57 -7.14 5.51
CA ALA A 151 -7.07 -8.39 4.98
C ALA A 151 -6.14 -9.07 5.98
N SER A 152 -6.03 -10.39 5.86
CA SER A 152 -5.13 -11.21 6.67
C SER A 152 -4.54 -12.34 5.83
N GLY A 153 -3.31 -12.75 6.13
CA GLY A 153 -2.60 -13.78 5.38
C GLY A 153 -2.02 -13.26 4.07
N SER A 154 -2.02 -14.08 3.02
CA SER A 154 -1.42 -13.73 1.74
C SER A 154 -2.34 -12.86 0.88
N VAL A 155 -1.78 -11.81 0.28
CA VAL A 155 -2.47 -10.85 -0.61
C VAL A 155 -1.76 -10.76 -1.95
N ILE A 156 -2.53 -10.48 -3.01
CA ILE A 156 -2.05 -10.33 -4.39
C ILE A 156 -2.25 -8.88 -4.84
N ALA A 157 -1.18 -8.27 -5.37
CA ALA A 157 -1.19 -6.90 -5.85
C ALA A 157 -2.32 -6.66 -6.87
N GLY A 158 -3.09 -5.59 -6.68
CA GLY A 158 -4.15 -5.17 -7.59
C GLY A 158 -5.35 -6.12 -7.67
N GLN A 159 -5.42 -7.16 -6.83
CA GLN A 159 -6.52 -8.13 -6.83
C GLN A 159 -7.16 -8.27 -5.45
N THR A 160 -6.34 -8.46 -4.41
CA THR A 160 -6.87 -8.70 -3.07
C THR A 160 -7.28 -7.38 -2.41
N PRO A 161 -8.53 -7.24 -1.92
CA PRO A 161 -8.93 -6.11 -1.09
C PRO A 161 -8.11 -6.08 0.19
N LEU A 162 -7.51 -4.94 0.52
CA LEU A 162 -6.66 -4.73 1.68
C LEU A 162 -7.45 -4.25 2.89
N TYR A 163 -8.30 -3.24 2.71
CA TYR A 163 -9.26 -2.74 3.68
C TYR A 163 -10.27 -1.83 2.99
N THR A 164 -11.39 -1.57 3.66
CA THR A 164 -12.46 -0.66 3.21
C THR A 164 -12.44 0.60 4.05
N ILE A 165 -12.52 1.75 3.38
CA ILE A 165 -12.56 3.08 3.97
C ILE A 165 -13.97 3.62 3.77
N LYS A 166 -14.61 4.12 4.83
CA LYS A 166 -15.90 4.81 4.74
C LYS A 166 -15.79 6.24 5.24
N LYS A 167 -16.53 7.16 4.63
CA LYS A 167 -16.73 8.49 5.20
C LYS A 167 -17.52 8.40 6.53
N LYS A 168 -17.22 9.31 7.46
CA LYS A 168 -17.98 9.46 8.71
C LYS A 168 -19.36 10.06 8.47
#